data_AF-A0A1N7N7W9-F1
#
_entry.id   AF-A0A1N7N7W9-F1
#
_cell.length_a   1.000
_cell.length_b   1.000
_cell.length_c   1.000
_cell.angle_alpha   90.00
_cell.angle_beta   90.00
_cell.angle_gamma   90.00
#
_symmetry.space_group_name_H-M   'P 1'
#
loop_
_entity.id
_entity.type
_entity.pdbx_description
1 polymer ?
#
loop_
_entity_poly.entity_id
_entity_poly.type
_entity_poly.pdbx_seq_one_letter_code
_entity_poly.pdbx_strand_id
1 'polypeptide(L)'
;MSRFNTLPYAGRLLMVVALLHLAAAWFAGLPELALAGLALAAGLILQAGLRWTGWIVMLALILAMGARAAAIGLPPVPDALDIAILALDAIAALSLFTALWAPARAREPA
;
A
#
# COMPACT_ATOMS: atom_id res chain seq x y z
N MET A 1 -0.44 -23.09 0.15
CA MET A 1 -0.11 -21.98 1.08
C MET A 1 -0.69 -20.69 0.53
N SER A 2 -1.34 -19.87 1.36
CA SER A 2 -1.92 -18.59 0.93
C SER A 2 -0.82 -17.67 0.36
N ARG A 3 -1.00 -17.14 -0.86
CA ARG A 3 -0.06 -16.20 -1.51
C ARG A 3 0.07 -14.87 -0.76
N PHE A 4 -0.77 -14.64 0.26
CA PHE A 4 -0.90 -13.41 1.02
C PHE A 4 0.39 -12.97 1.74
N ASN A 5 1.17 -13.91 2.30
CA ASN A 5 2.38 -13.60 3.08
C ASN A 5 3.63 -13.56 2.20
N THR A 6 3.57 -12.93 1.02
CA THR A 6 4.72 -12.84 0.11
C THR A 6 4.98 -11.40 -0.33
N LEU A 7 6.26 -11.01 -0.47
CA LEU A 7 6.62 -9.67 -0.93
C LEU A 7 6.01 -9.34 -2.31
N PRO A 8 5.99 -10.24 -3.31
CA PRO A 8 5.37 -9.94 -4.60
C PRO A 8 3.84 -9.80 -4.54
N TYR A 9 3.18 -10.43 -3.57
CA TYR A 9 1.74 -10.24 -3.38
C TYR A 9 1.44 -8.88 -2.73
N ALA A 10 2.17 -8.52 -1.66
CA ALA A 10 2.09 -7.19 -1.06
C ALA A 10 2.40 -6.08 -2.09
N GLY A 11 3.42 -6.30 -2.93
CA GLY A 11 3.78 -5.37 -4.00
C GLY A 11 2.66 -5.18 -5.03
N ARG A 12 1.98 -6.27 -5.44
CA ARG A 12 0.82 -6.18 -6.34
C ARG A 12 -0.37 -5.46 -5.71
N LEU A 13 -0.63 -5.68 -4.42
CA LEU A 13 -1.65 -4.91 -3.69
C LEU A 13 -1.34 -3.42 -3.70
N LEU A 14 -0.08 -3.04 -3.46
CA LEU A 14 0.35 -1.64 -3.51
C LEU A 14 0.23 -1.03 -4.91
N MET A 15 0.42 -1.81 -5.97
CA MET A 15 0.15 -1.34 -7.33
C MET A 15 -1.35 -1.09 -7.55
N VAL A 16 -2.23 -1.92 -7.00
CA VAL A 16 -3.69 -1.68 -7.06
C VAL A 16 -4.08 -0.43 -6.26
N VAL A 17 -3.52 -0.27 -5.06
CA VAL A 17 -3.67 0.94 -4.23
C VAL A 17 -3.25 2.19 -5.01
N ALA A 18 -2.11 2.13 -5.71
CA ALA A 18 -1.62 3.25 -6.51
C ALA A 18 -2.62 3.68 -7.60
N LEU A 19 -3.30 2.71 -8.24
CA LEU A 19 -4.34 3.01 -9.23
C LEU A 19 -5.56 3.70 -8.59
N LEU A 20 -5.93 3.34 -7.37
CA LEU A 20 -7.03 3.99 -6.67
C LEU A 20 -6.67 5.41 -6.22
N HIS A 21 -5.44 5.64 -5.73
CA HIS A 21 -4.95 6.99 -5.48
C HIS A 21 -4.90 7.83 -6.76
N LEU A 22 -4.49 7.24 -7.89
CA LEU A 22 -4.50 7.93 -9.17
C LEU A 22 -5.92 8.32 -9.60
N ALA A 23 -6.91 7.45 -9.34
CA ALA A 23 -8.32 7.80 -9.55
C ALA A 23 -8.79 8.91 -8.59
N ALA A 24 -8.41 8.85 -7.31
CA ALA A 24 -8.71 9.88 -6.31
C ALA A 24 -8.05 11.23 -6.63
N ALA A 25 -6.93 11.24 -7.34
CA ALA A 25 -6.25 12.46 -7.77
C ALA A 25 -7.07 13.32 -8.72
N TRP A 26 -8.06 12.74 -9.41
CA TRP A 26 -9.02 13.53 -10.18
C TRP A 26 -9.83 14.50 -9.29
N PHE A 27 -10.01 14.17 -8.02
CA PHE A 27 -10.80 14.94 -7.05
C PHE A 27 -9.92 15.81 -6.15
N ALA A 28 -8.87 15.23 -5.57
CA ALA A 28 -8.03 15.90 -4.57
C ALA A 28 -6.68 16.42 -5.11
N GLY A 29 -6.35 16.16 -6.38
CA GLY A 29 -5.19 16.75 -7.05
C GLY A 29 -3.83 16.18 -6.60
N LEU A 30 -2.86 17.07 -6.38
CA LEU A 30 -1.45 16.73 -6.15
C LEU A 30 -1.17 15.80 -4.94
N PRO A 31 -1.83 15.94 -3.78
CA PRO A 31 -1.61 15.04 -2.65
C PRO A 31 -1.87 13.57 -2.99
N GLU A 32 -2.93 13.29 -3.74
CA GLU A 32 -3.26 11.94 -4.20
C GLU A 32 -2.28 11.43 -5.24
N LEU A 33 -1.79 12.28 -6.14
CA LEU A 33 -0.73 11.89 -7.07
C LEU A 33 0.55 11.48 -6.34
N ALA A 34 0.90 12.18 -5.25
CA ALA A 34 2.05 11.82 -4.42
C ALA A 34 1.85 10.46 -3.73
N LEU A 35 0.65 10.20 -3.19
CA LEU A 35 0.29 8.90 -2.59
C LEU A 35 0.31 7.77 -3.63
N ALA A 36 -0.22 8.02 -4.84
CA ALA A 36 -0.15 7.08 -5.95
C ALA A 36 1.30 6.73 -6.32
N GLY A 37 2.17 7.75 -6.40
CA GLY A 37 3.59 7.57 -6.68
C GLY A 37 4.31 6.75 -5.59
N LEU A 38 4.04 7.04 -4.31
CA LEU A 38 4.60 6.29 -3.18
C LEU A 38 4.15 4.84 -3.18
N ALA A 39 2.85 4.59 -3.35
CA ALA A 39 2.29 3.24 -3.43
C ALA A 39 2.89 2.45 -4.62
N LEU A 40 3.03 3.09 -5.79
CA LEU A 40 3.64 2.47 -6.96
C LEU A 40 5.12 2.13 -6.72
N ALA A 41 5.90 3.07 -6.17
CA ALA A 41 7.30 2.86 -5.84
C ALA A 41 7.48 1.72 -4.84
N ALA A 42 6.68 1.70 -3.77
CA ALA A 42 6.68 0.60 -2.81
C ALA A 42 6.35 -0.74 -3.49
N GLY A 43 5.34 -0.76 -4.35
CA GLY A 43 4.95 -1.93 -5.13
C GLY A 43 6.09 -2.50 -5.96
N LEU A 44 6.76 -1.65 -6.74
CA LEU A 44 7.89 -2.05 -7.61
C LEU A 44 9.10 -2.53 -6.80
N ILE A 45 9.44 -1.85 -5.71
CA ILE A 45 10.55 -2.23 -4.82
C ILE A 45 10.32 -3.61 -4.21
N LEU A 46 9.08 -3.90 -3.78
CA LEU A 46 8.72 -5.21 -3.22
C LEU A 46 8.69 -6.32 -4.28
N GLN A 47 8.28 -6.01 -5.51
CA GLN A 47 8.36 -6.95 -6.64
C GLN A 47 9.81 -7.29 -7.01
N ALA A 48 10.73 -6.33 -6.85
CA ALA A 48 12.17 -6.56 -7.00
C ALA A 48 12.80 -7.34 -5.81
N GLY A 49 12.02 -7.71 -4.79
CA GLY A 49 12.52 -8.45 -3.62
C GLY A 49 13.29 -7.60 -2.60
N LEU A 50 13.29 -6.27 -2.76
CA LEU A 50 13.98 -5.34 -1.86
C LEU A 50 13.17 -5.13 -0.57
N ARG A 51 13.30 -6.11 0.31
CA ARG A 51 12.49 -6.29 1.52
C ARG A 51 12.44 -5.06 2.45
N TRP A 52 13.60 -4.59 2.92
CA TRP A 52 13.66 -3.51 3.90
C TRP A 52 13.37 -2.14 3.29
N THR A 53 13.82 -1.92 2.06
CA THR A 53 13.49 -0.69 1.31
C THR A 53 11.98 -0.57 1.10
N GLY A 54 11.32 -1.66 0.68
CA GLY A 54 9.87 -1.67 0.50
C GLY A 54 9.11 -1.43 1.80
N TRP A 55 9.62 -1.94 2.93
CA TRP A 55 9.08 -1.65 4.25
C TRP A 55 9.19 -0.16 4.62
N ILE A 56 10.33 0.48 4.37
CA ILE A 56 10.52 1.91 4.66
C ILE A 56 9.55 2.77 3.83
N VAL A 57 9.38 2.47 2.54
CA VAL A 57 8.42 3.21 1.69
C VAL A 57 6.98 2.97 2.15
N MET A 58 6.64 1.75 2.57
CA MET A 58 5.32 1.45 3.17
C MET A 58 5.08 2.27 4.44
N LEU A 59 6.08 2.41 5.33
CA LEU A 59 5.95 3.25 6.52
C LEU A 59 5.72 4.72 6.14
N ALA A 60 6.41 5.23 5.12
CA ALA A 60 6.18 6.58 4.60
C ALA A 60 4.74 6.73 4.07
N LEU A 61 4.21 5.72 3.36
CA LEU A 61 2.83 5.70 2.87
C LEU A 61 1.83 5.71 4.04
N ILE A 62 2.05 4.91 5.08
CA ILE A 62 1.19 4.88 6.28
C ILE A 62 1.17 6.24 6.98
N LEU A 63 2.32 6.89 7.14
CA LEU A 63 2.40 8.22 7.74
C LEU A 63 1.69 9.28 6.88
N ALA A 64 1.88 9.23 5.56
CA ALA A 64 1.22 10.13 4.62
C ALA A 64 -0.31 9.93 4.64
N MET A 65 -0.76 8.67 4.75
CA MET A 65 -2.18 8.33 4.90
C MET A 65 -2.74 8.77 6.24
N GLY A 66 -1.99 8.65 7.34
CA GLY A 66 -2.41 9.19 8.64
C GLY A 66 -2.58 10.71 8.61
N ALA A 67 -1.69 11.42 7.94
CA ALA A 67 -1.80 12.86 7.73
C ALA A 67 -3.01 13.22 6.85
N ARG A 68 -3.28 12.44 5.79
CA ARG A 68 -4.49 12.59 4.97
C ARG A 68 -5.77 12.27 5.75
N ALA A 69 -5.75 11.25 6.60
CA ALA A 69 -6.92 10.80 7.34
C ALA A 69 -7.44 11.87 8.31
N ALA A 70 -6.57 12.75 8.81
CA ALA A 70 -6.95 13.91 9.59
C ALA A 70 -7.77 14.95 8.80
N ALA A 71 -7.82 14.84 7.46
CA ALA A 71 -8.63 15.67 6.58
C ALA A 71 -9.93 14.98 6.09
N ILE A 72 -10.21 13.75 6.54
CA ILE A 72 -11.46 13.03 6.20
C ILE A 72 -12.66 13.84 6.71
N GLY A 73 -13.68 14.03 5.86
CA GLY A 73 -14.89 14.80 6.17
C GLY A 73 -14.88 16.26 5.65
N LEU A 74 -13.80 16.69 5.02
CA LEU A 74 -13.70 17.96 4.28
C LEU A 74 -13.49 17.64 2.79
N PRO A 75 -14.54 17.29 2.02
CA PRO A 75 -14.34 16.61 0.74
C PRO A 75 -13.72 17.51 -0.33
N PRO A 76 -12.88 16.89 -1.18
CA PRO A 76 -13.34 16.70 -2.55
C PRO A 76 -13.51 15.23 -3.02
N VAL A 77 -13.03 14.21 -2.30
CA VAL A 77 -13.09 12.79 -2.75
C VAL A 77 -14.39 12.11 -2.27
N PRO A 78 -15.06 11.24 -3.07
CA PRO A 78 -16.20 10.46 -2.61
C PRO A 78 -15.85 9.47 -1.49
N ASP A 79 -16.64 9.45 -0.41
CA ASP A 79 -16.39 8.62 0.79
C ASP A 79 -16.17 7.13 0.49
N ALA A 80 -16.93 6.57 -0.47
CA ALA A 80 -16.79 5.16 -0.85
C ALA A 80 -15.40 4.84 -1.44
N LEU A 81 -14.83 5.76 -2.22
CA LEU A 81 -13.48 5.62 -2.77
C LEU A 81 -12.43 5.76 -1.67
N ASP A 82 -12.64 6.70 -0.75
CA ASP A 82 -11.75 6.95 0.38
C ASP A 82 -11.66 5.71 1.31
N ILE A 83 -12.81 5.11 1.64
CA ILE A 83 -12.89 3.88 2.43
C ILE A 83 -12.22 2.72 1.69
N ALA A 84 -12.40 2.59 0.37
CA ALA A 84 -11.78 1.53 -0.42
C ALA A 84 -10.26 1.63 -0.43
N ILE A 85 -9.71 2.85 -0.56
CA ILE A 85 -8.27 3.12 -0.48
C ILE A 85 -7.74 2.71 0.90
N LEU A 86 -8.37 3.20 1.97
CA LEU A 86 -7.95 2.90 3.34
C LEU A 86 -7.96 1.39 3.65
N ALA A 87 -8.99 0.69 3.19
CA ALA A 87 -9.10 -0.76 3.36
C ALA A 87 -7.98 -1.50 2.62
N LEU A 88 -7.68 -1.12 1.38
CA LEU A 88 -6.62 -1.75 0.59
C LEU A 88 -5.22 -1.43 1.12
N ASP A 89 -4.98 -0.22 1.61
CA ASP A 89 -3.74 0.14 2.30
C ASP A 89 -3.53 -0.73 3.54
N ALA A 90 -4.57 -0.90 4.37
CA ALA A 90 -4.50 -1.76 5.54
C ALA A 90 -4.21 -3.22 5.19
N ILE A 91 -4.84 -3.73 4.12
CA ILE A 91 -4.61 -5.10 3.62
C ILE A 91 -3.18 -5.24 3.08
N ALA A 92 -2.68 -4.27 2.32
CA ALA A 92 -1.32 -4.25 1.80
C ALA A 92 -0.27 -4.20 2.92
N ALA A 93 -0.50 -3.36 3.94
CA ALA A 93 0.34 -3.26 5.12
C ALA A 93 0.37 -4.57 5.90
N LEU A 94 -0.80 -5.20 6.14
CA LEU A 94 -0.89 -6.50 6.81
C LEU A 94 -0.20 -7.62 6.02
N SER A 95 -0.40 -7.66 4.71
CA SER A 95 0.27 -8.61 3.80
C SER A 95 1.79 -8.45 3.85
N LEU A 96 2.30 -7.22 3.78
CA LEU A 96 3.74 -6.97 3.88
C LEU A 96 4.27 -7.33 5.26
N PHE A 97 3.59 -6.92 6.32
CA PHE A 97 3.99 -7.23 7.69
C PHE A 97 4.09 -8.76 7.89
N THR A 98 3.05 -9.50 7.54
CA THR A 98 3.10 -10.96 7.64
C THR A 98 4.19 -11.59 6.77
N ALA A 99 4.46 -11.05 5.57
CA ALA A 99 5.58 -11.50 4.71
C ALA A 99 6.96 -11.23 5.34
N LEU A 100 7.12 -10.10 6.01
CA LEU A 100 8.36 -9.71 6.68
C LEU A 100 8.62 -10.58 7.91
N TRP A 101 7.60 -10.78 8.76
CA TRP A 101 7.77 -11.48 10.03
C TRP A 101 7.47 -12.99 9.98
N ALA A 102 7.10 -13.54 8.82
CA ALA A 102 6.94 -14.99 8.66
C ALA A 102 8.26 -15.75 8.95
N PRO A 103 8.24 -16.76 9.85
CA PRO A 103 9.41 -17.55 10.19
C PRO A 103 9.95 -18.34 8.99
N ALA A 104 11.27 -18.53 8.94
CA ALA A 104 12.00 -19.12 7.81
C ALA A 104 11.49 -20.52 7.37
N ARG A 105 10.89 -21.30 8.28
CA ARG A 105 10.34 -22.64 7.98
C ARG A 105 9.14 -22.66 7.03
N ALA A 106 8.52 -21.51 6.75
CA ALA A 106 7.44 -21.39 5.76
C ALA A 106 7.94 -21.09 4.33
N ARG A 107 9.27 -21.04 4.12
CA ARG A 107 9.90 -20.61 2.85
C ARG A 107 10.59 -21.74 2.08
N GLU A 108 10.61 -22.97 2.61
CA GLU A 108 11.11 -24.13 1.87
C GLU A 108 9.96 -24.74 1.05
N PRO A 109 10.11 -24.85 -0.28
CA PRO A 109 9.28 -25.77 -1.05
C PRO A 109 9.62 -27.20 -0.61
N ALA A 110 8.59 -27.96 -0.25
CA ALA A 110 8.68 -29.41 -0.14
C ALA A 110 8.98 -30.04 -1.51
#